data_AF-A0A2M6Z162-F1
#
_entry.id   AF-A0A2M6Z162-F1
#
_cell.length_a   1.000
_cell.length_b   1.000
_cell.length_c   1.000
_cell.angle_alpha   90.00
_cell.angle_beta   90.00
_cell.angle_gamma   90.00
#
_symmetry.space_group_name_H-M   'P 1'
#
loop_
_entity.id
_entity.type
_entity.pdbx_description
1 polymer ?
#
loop_
_entity_poly.entity_id
_entity_poly.type
_entity_poly.pdbx_seq_one_letter_code
_entity_poly.pdbx_strand_id
1 'polypeptide(L)'
;MRCFNRAIPERGLSEGWGRVRMPDALDRKYPNAPSDCRWQWVFPQENRWINPKTREQGRHHIDESLVQKAVRDAVAKAGLAKQATCHTFRHSFATHLPACR
;
A
#
# COMPACT_ATOMS: atom_id res chain seq x y z
N MET A 1 5.11 18.91 9.54
CA MET A 1 4.03 18.13 8.89
C MET A 1 4.11 16.71 9.42
N ARG A 2 3.09 16.24 10.14
CA ARG A 2 3.10 14.88 10.71
C ARG A 2 2.79 13.86 9.62
N CYS A 3 3.54 12.76 9.60
CA CYS A 3 3.25 11.62 8.74
C CYS A 3 1.83 11.10 9.06
N PHE A 4 0.90 11.16 8.10
CA PHE A 4 -0.49 10.68 8.30
C PHE A 4 -0.56 9.15 8.44
N ASN A 5 0.49 8.45 8.02
CA ASN A 5 0.55 7.02 8.03
C ASN A 5 0.89 6.48 9.43
N ARG A 6 -0.14 6.13 10.20
CA ARG A 6 -0.03 5.59 11.56
C ARG A 6 0.79 4.30 11.65
N ALA A 7 0.99 3.60 10.52
CA ALA A 7 1.76 2.37 10.43
C ALA A 7 3.28 2.57 10.34
N ILE A 8 3.76 3.78 10.02
CA ILE A 8 5.18 4.13 10.03
C ILE A 8 5.40 5.29 11.02
N PRO A 9 5.79 5.00 12.27
CA PRO A 9 6.16 6.03 13.23
C PRO A 9 7.32 6.89 12.68
N GLU A 10 7.33 8.18 12.99
CA GLU A 10 8.44 9.09 12.62
C GLU A 10 9.81 8.55 13.07
N ARG A 11 9.84 7.78 14.17
CA ARG A 11 11.02 7.04 14.65
C ARG A 11 11.58 6.06 13.61
N GLY A 12 10.72 5.32 12.91
CA GLY A 12 11.14 4.38 11.88
C GLY A 12 11.75 5.05 10.65
N LEU A 13 11.33 6.28 10.33
CA LEU A 13 11.92 7.10 9.28
C LEU A 13 13.33 7.58 9.68
N SER A 14 13.52 7.98 10.94
CA SER A 14 14.83 8.39 11.48
C SER A 14 15.81 7.22 11.67
N GLU A 15 15.31 6.02 11.95
CA GLU A 15 16.13 4.81 12.16
C GLU A 15 16.52 4.11 10.83
N GLY A 16 16.16 4.71 9.69
CA GLY A 16 16.53 4.23 8.36
C GLY A 16 15.67 3.09 7.80
N TRP A 17 14.61 2.70 8.51
CA TRP A 17 13.72 1.58 8.15
C TRP A 17 12.40 2.04 7.51
N GLY A 18 12.20 3.36 7.42
CA GLY A 18 11.12 3.99 6.69
C GLY A 18 11.49 4.35 5.24
N ARG A 19 12.46 3.66 4.63
CA ARG A 19 12.77 3.86 3.21
C ARG A 19 11.88 2.99 2.33
N VAL A 20 11.36 3.56 1.25
CA VAL A 20 10.63 2.84 0.20
C VAL A 20 11.57 2.53 -0.95
N ARG A 21 11.45 1.32 -1.53
CA ARG A 21 12.17 1.00 -2.78
C ARG A 21 11.66 1.90 -3.89
N MET A 22 12.52 2.77 -4.39
CA MET A 22 12.21 3.60 -5.56
C MET A 22 12.80 2.96 -6.83
N PRO A 23 12.17 3.18 -8.00
CA PRO A 23 12.82 2.88 -9.28
C PRO A 23 14.10 3.70 -9.44
N ASP A 24 15.15 3.11 -10.03
CA ASP A 24 16.50 3.69 -10.09
C ASP A 24 16.53 5.14 -10.64
N ALA A 25 15.72 5.42 -11.65
CA ALA A 25 15.63 6.75 -12.25
C ALA A 25 15.05 7.81 -11.29
N LEU A 26 14.13 7.41 -10.42
CA LEU A 26 13.47 8.29 -9.48
C LEU A 26 14.31 8.50 -8.21
N ASP A 27 15.00 7.45 -7.76
CA ASP A 27 15.94 7.51 -6.65
C ASP A 27 17.13 8.45 -6.95
N ARG A 28 17.67 8.37 -8.17
CA ARG A 28 18.74 9.29 -8.64
C ARG A 28 18.28 10.74 -8.70
N LYS A 29 17.03 10.99 -9.09
CA LYS A 29 16.47 12.34 -9.20
C LYS A 29 16.12 12.95 -7.84
N TYR A 30 15.71 12.12 -6.88
CA TYR A 30 15.29 12.55 -5.54
C TYR A 30 15.83 11.60 -4.45
N PRO A 31 17.10 11.75 -4.02
CA PRO A 31 17.74 10.82 -3.08
C PRO A 31 17.13 10.84 -1.66
N ASN A 32 16.39 11.91 -1.32
CA ASN A 32 15.68 12.04 -0.03
C ASN A 32 14.20 11.64 -0.11
N ALA A 33 13.65 11.39 -1.30
CA ALA A 33 12.27 10.95 -1.47
C ALA A 33 11.96 9.61 -0.78
N PRO A 34 12.85 8.61 -0.76
CA PRO A 34 12.58 7.33 -0.11
C PRO A 34 12.22 7.45 1.38
N SER A 35 12.76 8.46 2.07
CA SER A 35 12.54 8.74 3.49
C SER A 35 11.42 9.77 3.76
N ASP A 36 10.86 10.39 2.72
CA ASP A 36 9.80 11.37 2.88
C ASP A 36 8.45 10.66 3.00
N CYS A 37 7.67 11.07 3.99
CA CYS A 37 6.31 10.61 4.25
C CYS A 37 5.41 10.59 3.00
N ARG A 38 5.59 11.55 2.09
CA ARG A 38 4.79 11.67 0.86
C ARG A 38 4.96 10.48 -0.08
N TRP A 39 6.09 9.78 0.01
CA TRP A 39 6.43 8.64 -0.82
C TRP A 39 6.21 7.29 -0.12
N GLN A 40 5.74 7.32 1.14
CA GLN A 40 5.42 6.11 1.89
C GLN A 40 4.10 5.48 1.42
N TRP A 41 4.05 4.14 1.41
CA TRP A 41 2.82 3.40 1.17
C TRP A 41 1.79 3.66 2.25
N VAL A 42 0.56 4.05 1.88
CA VAL A 42 -0.56 4.22 2.84
C VAL A 42 -0.89 2.91 3.58
N PHE A 43 -0.75 1.77 2.90
CA PHE A 43 -0.92 0.44 3.48
C PHE A 43 0.40 -0.33 3.37
N PRO A 44 1.35 -0.09 4.29
CA PRO A 44 2.60 -0.83 4.27
C PRO A 44 2.38 -2.23 4.84
N GLN A 45 3.11 -3.21 4.32
CA GLN A 45 3.17 -4.53 4.93
C GLN A 45 3.74 -4.46 6.36
N GLU A 46 3.36 -5.44 7.18
CA GLU A 46 3.86 -5.57 8.55
C GLU A 46 5.35 -5.96 8.57
N ASN A 47 5.73 -6.88 7.67
CA ASN A 47 7.09 -7.40 7.61
C ASN A 47 8.02 -6.49 6.80
N ARG A 48 9.19 -6.15 7.36
CA ARG A 48 10.23 -5.43 6.62
C ARG A 48 10.94 -6.38 5.66
N TRP A 49 11.23 -5.91 4.45
CA TRP A 49 12.21 -6.57 3.61
C TRP A 49 13.60 -6.08 4.01
N ILE A 50 14.57 -6.99 3.98
CA ILE A 50 15.98 -6.68 4.22
C ILE A 50 16.75 -7.14 2.98
N ASN A 51 17.49 -6.24 2.33
CA ASN A 51 18.38 -6.61 1.25
C ASN A 51 19.66 -7.24 1.84
N PRO A 52 19.98 -8.50 1.54
CA PRO A 52 21.17 -9.16 2.09
C PRO A 52 22.49 -8.55 1.57
N LYS A 53 22.48 -7.88 0.41
CA LYS A 53 23.68 -7.29 -0.21
C LYS A 53 23.94 -5.86 0.25
N THR A 54 22.90 -5.02 0.29
CA THR A 54 23.03 -3.59 0.63
C THR A 54 22.66 -3.27 2.07
N ARG A 55 22.12 -4.24 2.82
CA ARG A 55 21.52 -4.07 4.18
C ARG A 55 20.40 -3.04 4.25
N GLU A 56 19.92 -2.57 3.12
CA GLU A 56 18.78 -1.66 3.05
C GLU A 56 17.52 -2.37 3.55
N GLN A 57 16.74 -1.65 4.33
CA GLN A 57 15.50 -2.14 4.89
C GLN A 57 14.36 -1.22 4.48
N GLY A 58 13.23 -1.82 4.15
CA GLY A 58 12.05 -1.06 3.74
C GLY A 58 10.77 -1.85 3.87
N ARG A 59 9.67 -1.16 3.60
CA ARG A 59 8.34 -1.77 3.56
C ARG A 59 7.78 -1.69 2.16
N HIS A 60 7.28 -2.80 1.66
CA HIS A 60 6.45 -2.82 0.46
C HIS A 60 5.00 -2.53 0.81
N HIS A 61 4.17 -2.38 -0.22
CA HIS A 61 2.72 -2.42 -0.04
C HIS A 61 2.30 -3.80 0.52
N ILE A 62 1.15 -3.87 1.18
CA ILE A 62 0.49 -5.15 1.49
C ILE A 62 0.31 -5.99 0.23
N ASP A 63 0.35 -7.31 0.39
CA ASP A 63 0.10 -8.23 -0.72
C ASP A 63 -1.36 -8.13 -1.20
N GLU A 64 -1.56 -8.09 -2.52
CA GLU A 64 -2.90 -7.93 -3.10
C GLU A 64 -3.83 -9.08 -2.71
N SER A 65 -3.30 -10.30 -2.53
CA SER A 65 -4.11 -11.46 -2.16
C SER A 65 -4.76 -11.30 -0.79
N LEU A 66 -4.14 -10.57 0.14
CA LEU A 66 -4.72 -10.29 1.46
C LEU A 66 -5.98 -9.45 1.32
N VAL A 67 -5.93 -8.39 0.49
CA VAL A 67 -7.09 -7.55 0.21
C VAL A 67 -8.18 -8.36 -0.48
N GLN A 68 -7.81 -9.16 -1.49
CA GLN A 68 -8.78 -9.99 -2.19
C GLN A 68 -9.43 -11.06 -1.30
N LYS A 69 -8.70 -11.63 -0.33
CA LYS A 69 -9.25 -12.56 0.67
C LYS A 69 -10.20 -11.84 1.63
N ALA A 70 -9.79 -10.70 2.17
CA ALA A 70 -10.63 -9.90 3.06
C ALA A 70 -11.96 -9.49 2.39
N VAL A 71 -11.92 -9.11 1.10
CA VAL A 71 -13.13 -8.82 0.31
C VAL A 71 -14.00 -10.06 0.15
N ARG A 72 -13.43 -11.22 -0.19
CA ARG A 72 -14.17 -12.48 -0.31
C ARG A 72 -14.87 -12.85 1.00
N ASP A 73 -14.17 -12.74 2.12
CA ASP A 73 -14.73 -13.01 3.45
C ASP A 73 -15.86 -12.03 3.81
N ALA A 74 -15.70 -10.74 3.49
CA ALA A 74 -16.73 -9.74 3.70
C ALA A 74 -17.98 -9.99 2.84
N VAL A 75 -17.81 -10.38 1.57
CA VAL A 75 -18.90 -10.73 0.65
C VAL A 75 -19.67 -11.95 1.16
N ALA A 76 -18.96 -12.97 1.65
CA ALA A 76 -19.57 -14.15 2.26
C ALA A 76 -20.38 -13.79 3.53
N LYS A 77 -19.81 -12.96 4.42
CA LYS A 77 -20.50 -12.47 5.63
C LYS A 77 -21.71 -11.59 5.31
N ALA A 78 -21.67 -10.85 4.21
CA ALA A 78 -22.79 -10.03 3.74
C ALA A 78 -23.93 -10.85 3.11
N GLY A 79 -23.78 -12.18 2.97
CA GLY A 79 -24.80 -13.06 2.39
C GLY A 79 -25.06 -12.81 0.91
N LEU A 80 -24.09 -12.23 0.19
CA LEU A 80 -24.23 -11.95 -1.23
C LEU A 80 -24.16 -13.25 -2.03
N ALA A 81 -25.27 -13.60 -2.69
CA ALA A 81 -25.35 -14.80 -3.54
C ALA A 81 -24.46 -14.72 -4.80
N LYS A 82 -24.05 -13.50 -5.20
CA LYS A 82 -23.20 -13.26 -6.36
C LYS A 82 -21.74 -13.14 -5.93
N GLN A 83 -20.85 -13.75 -6.70
CA GLN A 83 -19.41 -13.55 -6.49
C GLN A 83 -19.03 -12.09 -6.76
N ALA A 84 -18.53 -11.41 -5.73
CA ALA A 84 -18.01 -10.06 -5.83
C ALA A 84 -16.50 -10.06 -5.50
N THR A 85 -15.73 -9.40 -6.35
CA THR A 85 -14.27 -9.26 -6.21
C THR A 85 -13.89 -7.78 -6.25
N CYS A 86 -12.63 -7.46 -5.94
CA CYS A 86 -12.10 -6.10 -6.13
C CYS A 86 -12.32 -5.59 -7.57
N HIS A 87 -12.23 -6.47 -8.58
CA HIS A 87 -12.50 -6.12 -9.97
C HIS A 87 -13.98 -5.79 -10.20
N THR A 88 -14.90 -6.54 -9.59
CA THR A 88 -16.34 -6.27 -9.61
C THR A 88 -16.64 -4.89 -9.03
N PHE A 89 -16.04 -4.52 -7.89
CA PHE A 89 -16.23 -3.19 -7.30
C PHE A 89 -15.71 -2.07 -8.18
N ARG A 90 -14.56 -2.27 -8.83
CA ARG A 90 -14.03 -1.29 -9.80
C ARG A 90 -15.00 -1.07 -10.97
N HIS A 91 -15.56 -2.15 -11.52
CA HIS A 91 -16.56 -2.08 -12.57
C HIS A 91 -17.85 -1.40 -12.10
N SER A 92 -18.37 -1.79 -10.95
CA SER A 92 -19.55 -1.15 -10.36
C SER A 92 -19.35 0.35 -10.17
N PHE A 93 -18.20 0.79 -9.65
CA PHE A 93 -17.89 2.21 -9.54
C PHE A 93 -17.94 2.91 -10.91
N ALA A 94 -17.30 2.34 -11.93
CA ALA A 94 -17.29 2.91 -13.27
C ALA A 94 -18.67 2.95 -13.94
N THR A 95 -19.56 2.02 -13.61
CA THR A 95 -20.94 1.99 -14.16
C THR A 95 -21.90 2.89 -13.38
N HIS A 96 -21.76 2.98 -12.06
CA HIS A 96 -22.69 3.74 -11.22
C HIS A 96 -22.33 5.23 -11.11
N LEU A 97 -21.05 5.60 -11.19
CA LEU A 97 -20.64 7.02 -11.13
C LEU A 97 -21.19 7.86 -12.30
N PRO A 98 -21.18 7.37 -13.57
CA PRO A 98 -21.75 8.11 -14.69
C PRO A 98 -23.27 8.05 -14.76
N ALA A 99 -23.89 7.01 -14.19
CA ALA A 99 -25.34 6.82 -14.20
C ALA A 99 -26.09 7.70 -13.19
N CYS A 100 -25.40 8.24 -12.17
CA CYS A 100 -25.94 9.21 -11.22
C CYS A 100 -25.86 10.67 -11.74
N ARG A 101 -26.12 10.90 -13.03
CA ARG A 101 -26.21 12.24 -13.60
C ARG A 101 -27.63 12.56 -14.05
#